data_AF-A0A8X6H7L4-F1
#
_entry.id   AF-A0A8X6H7L4-F1
#
_cell.length_a   1.000
_cell.length_b   1.000
_cell.length_c   1.000
_cell.angle_alpha   90.00
_cell.angle_beta   90.00
_cell.angle_gamma   90.00
#
_symmetry.space_group_name_H-M   'P 1'
#
loop_
_entity.id
_entity.type
_entity.pdbx_description
1 polymer ?
#
loop_
_entity_poly.entity_id
_entity_poly.type
_entity_poly.pdbx_seq_one_letter_code
_entity_poly.pdbx_strand_id
1 'polypeptide(L)'
;MGLLPLEFTDCLTNSPYFRENLHAYEKELDRTSQSIKVLIKEVKDLLSAAKQLSRAQRNLANTLNNFKLECIGSSQTDDEVIIDKDCSECRKKLKIPCGSSAVNQKPAHVRAQAMQRSEIWGSLRSYYK
;
A
#
# COMPACT_ATOMS: atom_id res chain seq x y z
N MET A 1 -25.40 -11.10 7.40
CA MET A 1 -26.10 -12.17 6.65
C MET A 1 -25.81 -11.92 5.18
N GLY A 2 -25.27 -12.89 4.45
CA GLY A 2 -24.94 -12.74 3.03
C GLY A 2 -26.18 -12.77 2.14
N LEU A 3 -26.04 -12.36 0.88
CA LEU A 3 -27.10 -12.50 -0.12
C LEU A 3 -27.28 -13.99 -0.48
N LEU A 4 -28.54 -14.42 -0.61
CA LEU A 4 -28.89 -15.79 -0.99
C LEU A 4 -28.67 -16.00 -2.50
N PRO A 5 -28.17 -17.18 -2.93
CA PRO A 5 -27.93 -17.47 -4.35
C PRO A 5 -29.15 -17.16 -5.23
N LEU A 6 -28.90 -16.57 -6.40
CA LEU A 6 -29.93 -16.34 -7.42
C LEU A 6 -30.18 -17.63 -8.20
N GLU A 7 -31.44 -18.06 -8.27
CA GLU A 7 -31.86 -19.22 -9.06
C GLU A 7 -32.25 -18.80 -10.49
N PHE A 8 -31.77 -19.54 -11.49
CA PHE A 8 -32.06 -19.26 -12.91
C PHE A 8 -33.55 -19.41 -13.25
N THR A 9 -34.27 -20.30 -12.56
CA THR A 9 -35.71 -20.52 -12.74
C THR A 9 -36.53 -19.28 -12.36
N ASP A 10 -36.09 -18.53 -11.35
CA ASP A 10 -36.79 -17.34 -10.85
C ASP A 10 -36.59 -16.13 -11.78
N CYS A 11 -35.52 -16.16 -12.57
CA CYS A 11 -35.29 -15.20 -13.66
C CYS A 11 -36.35 -15.35 -14.76
N LEU A 12 -36.71 -16.59 -15.12
CA LEU A 12 -37.69 -16.88 -16.17
C LEU A 12 -39.11 -16.39 -15.79
N THR A 13 -39.47 -16.52 -14.52
CA THR A 13 -40.76 -16.07 -14.01
C THR A 13 -40.78 -14.58 -13.69
N ASN A 14 -39.61 -13.93 -13.67
CA ASN A 14 -39.45 -12.50 -13.40
C ASN A 14 -40.20 -12.08 -12.13
N SER A 15 -40.10 -12.90 -11.08
CA SER A 15 -40.76 -12.69 -9.80
C SER A 15 -40.31 -11.36 -9.16
N PRO A 16 -41.20 -10.62 -8.48
CA PRO A 16 -40.82 -9.40 -7.76
C PRO A 16 -39.69 -9.65 -6.74
N TYR A 17 -39.70 -10.80 -6.07
CA TYR A 17 -38.66 -11.22 -5.13
C TYR A 17 -37.28 -11.39 -5.80
N PHE A 18 -37.25 -11.94 -7.02
CA PHE A 18 -36.02 -12.08 -7.79
C PHE A 18 -35.42 -10.72 -8.15
N ARG A 19 -36.25 -9.74 -8.54
CA ARG A 19 -35.78 -8.38 -8.85
C ARG A 19 -35.19 -7.67 -7.63
N GLU A 20 -35.84 -7.79 -6.47
CA GLU A 20 -35.33 -7.21 -5.23
C GLU A 20 -33.97 -7.81 -4.85
N ASN A 21 -33.82 -9.13 -4.94
CA ASN A 21 -32.55 -9.80 -4.70
C ASN A 21 -31.48 -9.38 -5.73
N LEU A 22 -31.83 -9.31 -7.01
CA LEU A 22 -30.92 -8.86 -8.05
C LEU A 22 -30.41 -7.43 -7.79
N HIS A 23 -31.29 -6.51 -7.40
CA HIS A 23 -30.90 -5.15 -7.03
C HIS A 23 -30.02 -5.11 -5.78
N ALA A 24 -30.26 -5.99 -4.80
CA ALA A 24 -29.39 -6.11 -3.63
C ALA A 24 -27.98 -6.57 -4.02
N TYR A 25 -27.87 -7.52 -4.96
CA TYR A 25 -26.58 -7.96 -5.53
C TYR A 25 -25.86 -6.84 -6.29
N GLU A 26 -26.56 -6.12 -7.16
CA GLU A 26 -25.99 -4.97 -7.89
C GLU A 26 -25.44 -3.94 -6.92
N LYS A 27 -26.21 -3.59 -5.89
CA LYS A 27 -25.81 -2.63 -4.86
C LYS A 27 -24.59 -3.10 -4.07
N GLU A 28 -24.53 -4.38 -3.69
CA GLU A 28 -23.40 -4.92 -2.95
C GLU A 28 -22.13 -5.01 -3.82
N LEU A 29 -22.29 -5.31 -5.12
CA LEU A 29 -21.20 -5.29 -6.10
C LEU A 29 -20.62 -3.87 -6.23
N ASP A 30 -21.49 -2.86 -6.37
CA ASP A 30 -21.08 -1.46 -6.46
C ASP A 30 -20.36 -1.00 -5.19
N ARG A 31 -20.92 -1.35 -4.02
CA ARG A 31 -20.30 -1.04 -2.72
C ARG A 31 -18.93 -1.69 -2.57
N THR A 32 -18.79 -2.95 -2.97
CA THR A 32 -17.52 -3.68 -2.91
C THR A 32 -16.50 -3.07 -3.86
N SER A 33 -16.91 -2.74 -5.08
CA SER A 33 -16.07 -2.06 -6.08
C SER A 33 -15.55 -0.72 -5.57
N GLN A 34 -16.41 0.08 -4.93
CA GLN A 34 -16.01 1.35 -4.31
C GLN A 34 -15.04 1.12 -3.15
N SER A 35 -15.32 0.18 -2.26
CA SER A 35 -14.46 -0.17 -1.12
C SER A 35 -13.06 -0.59 -1.57
N ILE A 36 -12.97 -1.43 -2.62
CA ILE A 36 -11.69 -1.86 -3.20
C ILE A 36 -10.89 -0.66 -3.73
N LYS A 37 -11.54 0.28 -4.42
CA LYS A 37 -10.86 1.50 -4.93
C LYS A 37 -10.29 2.35 -3.79
N VAL A 38 -11.02 2.48 -2.70
CA VAL A 38 -10.57 3.21 -1.50
C VAL A 38 -9.37 2.50 -0.87
N LEU A 39 -9.45 1.19 -0.64
CA LEU A 39 -8.33 0.40 -0.09
C LEU A 39 -7.07 0.52 -0.95
N ILE A 40 -7.20 0.45 -2.28
CA ILE A 40 -6.06 0.64 -3.19
C ILE A 40 -5.44 2.03 -3.00
N LYS A 41 -6.25 3.07 -2.82
CA LYS A 41 -5.75 4.43 -2.57
C LYS A 41 -5.02 4.50 -1.23
N GLU A 42 -5.64 4.01 -0.16
CA GLU A 42 -5.05 4.04 1.19
C GLU A 42 -3.71 3.29 1.25
N VAL A 43 -3.61 2.12 0.61
CA VAL A 43 -2.34 1.36 0.53
C VAL A 43 -1.26 2.15 -0.22
N LYS A 44 -1.61 2.86 -1.30
CA LYS A 44 -0.65 3.71 -2.02
C LYS A 44 -0.19 4.89 -1.17
N ASP A 45 -1.11 5.52 -0.45
CA ASP A 45 -0.81 6.65 0.43
C ASP A 45 0.09 6.19 1.60
N LEU A 46 -0.21 5.04 2.22
CA LEU A 46 0.62 4.42 3.25
C LEU A 46 2.04 4.13 2.75
N LEU A 47 2.15 3.55 1.55
CA LEU A 47 3.46 3.27 0.94
C LEU A 47 4.25 4.55 0.63
N SER A 48 3.56 5.62 0.23
CA SER A 48 4.19 6.94 0.01
C SER A 48 4.72 7.51 1.32
N ALA A 49 3.92 7.49 2.39
CA ALA A 49 4.31 7.94 3.72
C ALA A 49 5.50 7.13 4.25
N ALA A 50 5.49 5.81 4.09
CA ALA A 50 6.61 4.96 4.48
C ALA A 50 7.91 5.33 3.75
N LYS A 51 7.84 5.60 2.43
CA LYS A 51 9.02 6.07 1.66
C LYS A 51 9.53 7.42 2.15
N GLN A 52 8.64 8.35 2.52
CA GLN A 52 9.02 9.65 3.07
C GLN A 52 9.69 9.48 4.43
N LEU A 53 9.14 8.63 5.31
CA LEU A 53 9.74 8.29 6.58
C LEU A 53 11.16 7.72 6.39
N SER A 54 11.35 6.78 5.47
CA SER A 54 12.69 6.23 5.18
C SER A 54 13.68 7.28 4.68
N ARG A 55 13.21 8.29 3.93
CA ARG A 55 14.05 9.41 3.49
C ARG A 55 14.40 10.31 4.68
N ALA A 56 13.42 10.67 5.50
CA ALA A 56 13.64 11.49 6.69
C ALA A 56 14.60 10.81 7.69
N GLN A 57 14.45 9.50 7.91
CA GLN A 57 15.37 8.71 8.74
C GLN A 57 16.81 8.74 8.21
N ARG A 58 17.01 8.57 6.90
CA ARG A 58 18.34 8.67 6.28
C ARG A 58 18.92 10.08 6.38
N ASN A 59 18.11 11.11 6.18
CA ASN A 59 18.55 12.50 6.33
C ASN A 59 18.97 12.78 7.77
N LEU A 60 18.17 12.35 8.75
CA LEU A 60 18.52 12.48 10.17
C LEU A 60 19.81 11.74 10.51
N ALA A 61 19.98 10.51 10.03
CA ALA A 61 21.21 9.76 10.22
C ALA A 61 22.43 10.48 9.61
N ASN A 62 22.29 11.10 8.43
CA ASN A 62 23.34 11.89 7.80
C ASN A 62 23.66 13.16 8.59
N THR A 63 22.65 13.90 9.04
CA THR A 63 22.82 15.08 9.89
C THR A 63 23.55 14.70 11.18
N LEU A 64 23.14 13.62 11.83
CA LEU A 64 23.82 13.11 13.02
C LEU A 64 25.24 12.63 12.70
N ASN A 65 25.52 12.00 11.56
CA ASN A 65 26.88 11.58 11.17
C ASN A 65 27.82 12.78 11.03
N ASN A 66 27.30 13.91 10.56
CA ASN A 66 28.06 15.14 10.38
C ASN A 66 28.06 16.05 11.61
N PHE A 67 27.24 15.75 12.61
CA PHE A 67 27.20 16.49 13.86
C PHE A 67 28.50 16.24 14.63
N LYS A 68 29.19 17.34 14.94
CA LYS A 68 30.38 17.38 15.80
C LYS A 68 30.11 18.42 16.88
N LEU A 69 30.25 18.04 18.13
CA LEU A 69 30.24 18.98 19.23
C LEU A 69 31.56 19.76 19.20
N GLU A 70 31.47 21.06 18.91
CA GLU A 70 32.61 21.96 19.09
C GLU A 70 32.81 22.18 20.59
N CYS A 71 33.87 21.58 21.13
CA CYS A 71 34.20 21.67 22.55
C CYS A 71 35.04 22.93 22.78
N ILE A 72 34.76 23.67 23.86
CA ILE A 72 35.49 24.89 24.22
C ILE A 72 36.67 24.51 25.12
N GLY A 73 37.90 24.68 24.63
CA GLY A 73 39.13 24.34 25.36
C GLY A 73 39.83 23.08 24.85
N SER A 74 40.89 22.64 25.54
CA SER A 74 41.71 21.48 25.12
C SER A 74 41.28 20.14 25.73
N SER A 75 40.22 20.12 26.53
CA SER A 75 39.72 18.92 27.22
C SER A 75 38.21 18.78 27.05
N GLN A 76 37.76 17.57 26.76
CA GLN A 76 36.35 17.23 26.65
C GLN A 76 35.77 16.99 28.06
N THR A 77 34.59 17.53 28.34
CA THR A 77 33.88 17.28 29.62
C THR A 77 33.19 15.91 29.61
N ASP A 78 32.86 15.37 30.79
CA ASP A 78 32.17 14.08 30.89
C ASP A 78 30.78 14.12 30.21
N ASP A 79 30.08 15.25 30.33
CA ASP A 79 28.81 15.49 29.64
C ASP A 79 28.96 15.46 28.11
N GLU A 80 30.01 16.08 27.56
CA GLU A 80 30.28 16.06 26.11
C GLU A 80 30.57 14.64 25.59
N VAL A 81 31.25 13.81 26.39
CA VAL A 81 31.50 12.39 26.06
C VAL A 81 30.21 11.57 26.09
N ILE A 82 29.32 11.83 27.04
CA ILE A 82 28.00 11.17 27.13
C ILE A 82 27.15 11.53 25.91
N ILE A 83 27.08 12.82 25.56
CA ILE A 83 26.28 13.29 24.41
C ILE A 83 26.78 12.70 23.08
N ASP A 84 28.10 12.61 22.87
CA ASP A 84 28.63 12.00 21.64
C ASP A 84 28.36 10.50 21.55
N LYS A 85 28.44 9.78 22.69
CA LYS A 85 28.05 8.36 22.77
C LYS A 85 26.56 8.17 22.44
N ASP A 86 25.68 8.98 23.01
CA ASP A 86 24.24 8.90 22.74
C ASP A 86 23.93 9.20 21.27
N CYS A 87 24.55 10.23 20.70
CA CYS A 87 24.44 10.54 19.26
C CYS A 87 24.94 9.38 18.38
N SER A 88 26.02 8.70 18.78
CA SER A 88 26.54 7.51 18.10
C SER A 88 25.56 6.33 18.19
N GLU A 89 24.93 6.12 19.34
CA GLU A 89 23.93 5.06 19.51
C GLU A 89 22.66 5.34 18.69
N CYS A 90 22.15 6.57 18.71
CA CYS A 90 21.02 7.01 17.89
C CYS A 90 21.28 6.77 16.38
N ARG A 91 22.50 7.08 15.90
CA ARG A 91 22.92 6.79 14.52
C ARG A 91 22.82 5.31 14.16
N LYS A 92 23.24 4.41 15.06
CA LYS A 92 23.18 2.95 14.85
C LYS A 92 21.73 2.48 14.76
N LYS A 93 20.85 2.97 15.65
CA LYS A 93 19.42 2.60 15.67
C LYS A 93 18.65 3.09 14.44
N LEU A 94 19.07 4.18 13.80
CA LEU A 94 18.46 4.70 12.57
C LEU A 94 18.80 3.90 11.31
N LYS A 95 19.76 2.96 11.35
CA LYS A 95 20.07 2.03 10.24
C LYS A 95 19.05 0.88 10.18
N ILE A 96 17.77 1.19 10.01
CA ILE A 96 16.78 0.16 9.64
C ILE A 96 16.96 -0.12 8.15
N PRO A 97 17.24 -1.37 7.72
CA PRO A 97 17.26 -1.72 6.31
C PRO A 97 15.84 -1.65 5.76
N CYS A 98 15.44 -0.45 5.32
CA CYS A 98 14.18 -0.31 4.59
C CYS A 98 14.43 -0.87 3.19
N GLY A 99 13.96 -2.11 2.97
CA GLY A 99 14.18 -2.92 1.77
C GLY A 99 13.94 -2.12 0.49
N SER A 100 15.02 -1.67 -0.12
CA SER A 100 14.98 -0.74 -1.25
C SER A 100 14.76 -1.41 -2.61
N SER A 101 14.37 -2.70 -2.67
CA SER A 101 14.41 -3.43 -3.96
C SER A 101 13.11 -4.13 -4.42
N ALA A 102 11.97 -4.05 -3.72
CA ALA A 102 10.80 -4.87 -4.10
C ALA A 102 9.47 -4.13 -4.33
N VAL A 103 9.46 -2.80 -4.52
CA VAL A 103 8.18 -2.04 -4.64
C VAL A 103 7.71 -1.80 -6.09
N ASN A 104 8.45 -2.23 -7.11
CA ASN A 104 8.03 -2.03 -8.51
C ASN A 104 7.48 -3.29 -9.21
N GLN A 105 7.24 -4.37 -8.48
CA GLN A 105 6.48 -5.51 -9.01
C GLN A 105 5.01 -5.32 -8.66
N LYS A 106 4.20 -4.97 -9.68
CA LYS A 106 2.75 -5.11 -9.61
C LYS A 106 2.45 -6.51 -9.03
N PRO A 107 1.58 -6.64 -8.00
CA PRO A 107 1.26 -7.93 -7.40
C PRO A 107 0.89 -8.93 -8.51
N ALA A 108 1.30 -10.19 -8.39
CA ALA A 108 1.05 -11.20 -9.41
C ALA A 108 -0.44 -11.28 -9.81
N HIS A 109 -1.35 -11.07 -8.84
CA HIS A 109 -2.80 -11.02 -9.11
C HIS A 109 -3.22 -9.82 -10.00
N VAL A 110 -2.58 -8.66 -9.86
CA VAL A 110 -2.84 -7.47 -10.69
C VAL A 110 -2.34 -7.69 -12.11
N ARG A 111 -1.22 -8.41 -12.28
CA ARG A 111 -0.73 -8.84 -13.60
C ARG A 111 -1.67 -9.88 -14.22
N ALA A 112 -2.14 -10.84 -13.44
CA ALA A 112 -3.09 -11.86 -13.88
C ALA A 112 -4.44 -11.25 -14.33
N GLN A 113 -5.00 -10.30 -13.57
CA GLN A 113 -6.23 -9.60 -13.98
C GLN A 113 -6.04 -8.72 -15.21
N ALA A 114 -4.88 -8.07 -15.36
CA ALA A 114 -4.57 -7.30 -16.58
C ALA A 114 -4.41 -8.22 -17.81
N MET A 115 -3.81 -9.40 -17.62
CA MET A 115 -3.63 -10.42 -18.66
C MET A 115 -4.96 -11.05 -19.07
N GLN A 116 -5.80 -11.45 -18.10
CA GLN A 116 -7.16 -11.93 -18.39
C GLN A 116 -8.01 -10.86 -19.10
N ARG A 117 -7.90 -9.58 -18.69
CA ARG A 117 -8.58 -8.49 -19.41
C ARG A 117 -8.08 -8.34 -20.84
N SER A 118 -6.78 -8.48 -21.10
CA SER A 118 -6.25 -8.42 -22.48
C SER A 118 -6.66 -9.61 -23.34
N GLU A 119 -6.74 -10.81 -22.77
CA GLU A 119 -7.21 -12.01 -23.48
C GLU A 119 -8.70 -11.92 -23.80
N ILE A 120 -9.51 -11.46 -22.84
CA ILE A 120 -10.95 -11.22 -23.04
C ILE A 120 -11.17 -10.15 -24.12
N TRP A 121 -10.43 -9.03 -24.07
CA TRP A 121 -10.49 -7.99 -25.10
C TRP A 121 -9.96 -8.44 -26.46
N GLY A 122 -8.95 -9.31 -26.50
CA GLY A 122 -8.43 -9.92 -27.72
C GLY A 122 -9.44 -10.87 -28.38
N SER A 123 -10.10 -11.70 -27.56
CA SER A 123 -11.14 -12.63 -27.99
C SER A 123 -12.38 -11.88 -28.50
N LEU A 124 -12.82 -10.84 -27.79
CA LEU A 124 -13.92 -9.96 -28.23
C LEU A 124 -13.58 -9.21 -29.52
N ARG A 125 -12.34 -8.73 -29.70
CA ARG A 125 -11.90 -8.07 -30.93
C ARG A 125 -11.84 -9.03 -32.12
N SER A 126 -11.56 -10.31 -31.89
CA SER A 126 -11.57 -11.34 -32.93
C SER A 126 -12.97 -11.80 -33.31
N TYR A 127 -13.96 -11.64 -32.42
CA TYR A 127 -15.34 -12.04 -32.66
C TYR A 127 -16.16 -10.96 -33.40
N TYR A 128 -15.71 -9.71 -33.36
CA TYR A 128 -16.34 -8.55 -34.01
C TYR A 128 -15.60 -8.08 -35.28
N LYS A 129 -14.79 -8.94 -35.88
CA LYS A 129 -14.09 -8.71 -37.16
C LYS A 129 -14.45 -9.81 -38.14
#